data_AF-A0A7L3J1W4-F1
#
_entry.id   AF-A0A7L3J1W4-F1
#
_cell.length_a   1.000
_cell.length_b   1.000
_cell.length_c   1.000
_cell.angle_alpha   90.00
_cell.angle_beta   90.00
_cell.angle_gamma   90.00
#
_symmetry.space_group_name_H-M   'P 1'
#
loop_
_entity.id
_entity.type
_entity.pdbx_description
1 polymer ?
#
loop_
_entity_poly.entity_id
_entity_poly.type
_entity_poly.pdbx_seq_one_letter_code
_entity_poly.pdbx_strand_id
1 'polypeptide(L)'
;VRRKILSILDSIDFSQDIPEPLQLDFFDRVQIEQVIANCEHKNARGQVVCNVKYLHRVLVAEVNALQGMAAIGQRPLLMEEINTILQYVVERNKLLQCLHAKRHALESWRQLVEIILTACPQDLIQAEDRQLIIRDLLQDVHDKILDDDAAQELMPVVAGAVFTLTAHLSQSVKTEQKQPLALPMVGQSQYVSMLDGSFTSSPGSESISMGFASIGDSSLHIILKKLLDFILKTGGGFQRVRTHLYGSLLYYLQIAQRPDEPDTLEAAKKTMWERLTAPEDVFSKLQRENMAIIESYGAALMEVVCRDACDGHEIGRMLALALLDRIVSVDKQQQWLLYLSNSGYLKVLVDSLADDDLTLQSLLTPQPPLLKALYTYESKMAFLTRVAKSQQGALELLRSGVIVRLAQCQVYDMRPETDHQGMYGMRDPPVFIPAPVERYRQILLPALQLCQVILTSSMAQHLQAAGQVLQFLISHSDTIQAILRCQDVSVGSLQELASLTGIISKAALPGVLSELDVDVNEGTQMELQGHIGRFQRQCLGLLSRFGGSDRLRQFKLQGDNAEGDRMNKRDEIELAMQQV
;
A
#
# COMPACT_ATOMS: atom_id res chain seq x y z
N VAL A 1 6.55 24.58 22.13
CA VAL A 1 5.39 23.97 21.43
C VAL A 1 5.09 22.56 21.96
N ARG A 2 6.06 21.64 21.93
CA ARG A 2 6.02 20.28 22.51
C ARG A 2 5.15 20.12 23.77
N ARG A 3 5.55 20.73 24.90
CA ARG A 3 4.85 20.62 26.19
C ARG A 3 3.37 21.01 26.13
N LYS A 4 3.01 21.98 25.29
CA LYS A 4 1.61 22.46 25.17
C LYS A 4 0.76 21.46 24.39
N ILE A 5 1.28 20.87 23.32
CA ILE A 5 0.56 19.85 22.53
C ILE A 5 0.34 18.60 23.37
N LEU A 6 1.37 18.15 24.08
CA LEU A 6 1.30 17.00 24.97
C LEU A 6 0.32 17.24 26.12
N SER A 7 0.37 18.42 26.77
CA SER A 7 -0.60 18.75 27.82
C SER A 7 -2.06 18.73 27.36
N ILE A 8 -2.35 19.07 26.10
CA ILE A 8 -3.70 18.93 25.54
C ILE A 8 -4.04 17.45 25.36
N LEU A 9 -3.14 16.65 24.79
CA LEU A 9 -3.35 15.21 24.64
C LEU A 9 -3.58 14.54 26.00
N ASP A 10 -2.80 14.90 27.00
CA ASP A 10 -2.89 14.39 28.39
C ASP A 10 -4.26 14.69 29.00
N SER A 11 -4.85 15.85 28.70
CA SER A 11 -6.18 16.24 29.17
C SER A 11 -7.33 15.43 28.56
N ILE A 12 -7.09 14.71 27.47
CA ILE A 12 -8.10 13.85 26.83
C ILE A 12 -8.02 12.47 27.47
N ASP A 13 -9.11 12.09 28.14
CA ASP A 13 -9.30 10.75 28.71
C ASP A 13 -9.73 9.76 27.61
N PHE A 14 -8.94 8.70 27.45
CA PHE A 14 -9.18 7.64 26.47
C PHE A 14 -9.98 6.48 27.05
N SER A 15 -9.97 6.32 28.38
CA SER A 15 -10.69 5.23 29.05
C SER A 15 -12.19 5.40 28.87
N GLN A 16 -12.98 4.32 28.87
CA GLN A 16 -14.43 4.48 28.92
C GLN A 16 -15.12 3.31 29.62
N ASP A 17 -15.73 3.60 30.77
CA ASP A 17 -16.59 2.65 31.46
C ASP A 17 -17.86 2.37 30.65
N ILE A 18 -18.16 1.09 30.47
CA ILE A 18 -19.36 0.59 29.78
C ILE A 18 -20.40 0.24 30.87
N PRO A 19 -21.61 0.83 30.85
CA PRO A 19 -22.68 0.47 31.76
C PRO A 19 -23.03 -1.02 31.69
N GLU A 20 -23.39 -1.61 32.83
CA GLU A 20 -23.84 -3.00 32.88
C GLU A 20 -25.07 -3.22 31.99
N PRO A 21 -25.20 -4.41 31.37
CA PRO A 21 -26.35 -4.73 30.55
C PRO A 21 -27.62 -4.70 31.39
N LEU A 22 -28.68 -4.12 30.83
CA LEU A 22 -29.98 -4.03 31.45
C LEU A 22 -30.52 -5.43 31.80
N GLN A 23 -30.75 -5.66 33.09
CA GLN A 23 -31.41 -6.85 33.62
C GLN A 23 -32.90 -6.54 33.81
N LEU A 24 -33.75 -7.36 33.22
CA LEU A 24 -35.21 -7.21 33.24
C LEU A 24 -35.84 -8.53 33.69
N ASP A 25 -36.80 -8.41 34.60
CA ASP A 25 -37.60 -9.48 35.18
C ASP A 25 -39.02 -9.55 34.59
N PHE A 26 -39.59 -8.43 34.12
CA PHE A 26 -40.96 -8.39 33.59
C PHE A 26 -41.07 -7.99 32.12
N PHE A 27 -40.25 -7.05 31.64
CA PHE A 27 -40.22 -6.67 30.22
C PHE A 27 -39.27 -7.57 29.40
N ASP A 28 -39.67 -7.84 28.15
CA ASP A 28 -38.78 -8.50 27.19
C ASP A 28 -37.69 -7.54 26.71
N ARG A 29 -36.43 -7.95 26.83
CA ARG A 29 -35.27 -7.13 26.49
C ARG A 29 -35.22 -6.71 25.03
N VAL A 30 -35.61 -7.59 24.09
CA VAL A 30 -35.56 -7.30 22.65
C VAL A 30 -36.61 -6.25 22.30
N GLN A 31 -37.82 -6.37 22.86
CA GLN A 31 -38.88 -5.39 22.69
C GLN A 31 -38.50 -4.03 23.28
N ILE A 32 -37.90 -3.99 24.48
CA ILE A 32 -37.45 -2.75 25.10
C ILE A 32 -36.37 -2.06 24.26
N GLU A 33 -35.38 -2.80 23.75
CA GLU A 33 -34.37 -2.21 22.85
C GLU A 33 -35.00 -1.64 21.57
N GLN A 34 -36.03 -2.30 21.02
CA GLN A 34 -36.76 -1.77 19.87
C GLN A 34 -37.54 -0.49 20.21
N VAL A 35 -38.18 -0.43 21.38
CA VAL A 35 -38.87 0.77 21.84
C VAL A 35 -37.88 1.90 22.11
N ILE A 36 -36.71 1.62 22.69
CA ILE A 36 -35.62 2.59 22.88
C ILE A 36 -35.19 3.15 21.52
N ALA A 37 -34.92 2.28 20.54
CA ALA A 37 -34.53 2.69 19.18
C ALA A 37 -35.60 3.58 18.51
N ASN A 38 -36.88 3.25 18.67
CA ASN A 38 -37.98 4.08 18.16
C ASN A 38 -38.10 5.44 18.85
N CYS A 39 -37.51 5.60 20.03
CA CYS A 39 -37.45 6.86 20.78
C CYS A 39 -36.16 7.66 20.50
N GLU A 40 -35.26 7.17 19.65
CA GLU A 40 -34.02 7.87 19.29
C GLU A 40 -34.27 9.04 18.34
N HIS A 41 -33.52 10.12 18.54
CA HIS A 41 -33.53 11.29 17.67
C HIS A 41 -32.14 11.91 17.60
N LYS A 42 -31.89 12.69 16.55
CA LYS A 42 -30.69 13.52 16.47
C LYS A 42 -30.87 14.78 17.31
N ASN A 43 -29.97 15.01 18.26
CA ASN A 43 -29.95 16.26 19.01
C ASN A 43 -29.35 17.42 18.18
N ALA A 44 -29.30 18.62 18.74
CA ALA A 44 -28.76 19.81 18.08
C ALA A 44 -27.28 19.68 17.63
N ARG A 45 -26.53 18.73 18.21
CA ARG A 45 -25.15 18.41 17.86
C ARG A 45 -25.03 17.27 16.83
N GLY A 46 -26.17 16.80 16.30
CA GLY A 46 -26.24 15.68 15.35
C GLY A 46 -26.04 14.30 15.98
N GLN A 47 -25.99 14.19 17.32
CA GLN A 47 -25.81 12.93 18.03
C GLN A 47 -27.14 12.20 18.16
N VAL A 48 -27.16 10.89 17.92
CA VAL A 48 -28.34 10.05 18.13
C VAL A 48 -28.45 9.75 19.62
N VAL A 49 -29.54 10.18 20.26
CA VAL A 49 -29.82 9.96 21.68
C VAL A 49 -31.30 9.61 21.87
N CYS A 50 -31.59 8.76 22.86
CA CYS A 50 -32.97 8.40 23.16
C CYS A 50 -33.69 9.55 23.90
N ASN A 51 -34.90 9.89 23.45
CA ASN A 51 -35.76 10.84 24.16
C ASN A 51 -36.39 10.18 25.40
N VAL A 52 -35.72 10.31 26.54
CA VAL A 52 -36.15 9.72 27.84
C VAL A 52 -37.59 10.11 28.22
N LYS A 53 -38.00 11.35 27.95
CA LYS A 53 -39.37 11.81 28.28
C LYS A 53 -40.42 11.14 27.41
N TYR A 54 -40.09 10.93 26.13
CA TYR A 54 -40.97 10.23 25.21
C TYR A 54 -41.04 8.73 25.54
N LEU A 55 -39.89 8.10 25.80
CA LEU A 55 -39.81 6.71 26.24
C LEU A 55 -40.65 6.43 27.48
N HIS A 56 -40.54 7.28 28.53
CA HIS A 56 -41.36 7.15 29.73
C HIS A 56 -42.86 7.21 29.41
N ARG A 57 -43.29 8.11 28.52
CA ARG A 57 -44.70 8.21 28.12
C ARG A 57 -45.18 6.95 27.41
N VAL A 58 -44.36 6.38 26.53
CA VAL A 58 -44.68 5.14 25.81
C VAL A 58 -44.82 3.97 26.78
N LEU A 59 -43.83 3.76 27.66
CA LEU A 59 -43.83 2.65 28.62
C LEU A 59 -44.98 2.75 29.63
N VAL A 60 -45.25 3.95 30.15
CA VAL A 60 -46.37 4.16 31.09
C VAL A 60 -47.72 3.98 30.39
N ALA A 61 -47.86 4.42 29.14
CA ALA A 61 -49.08 4.19 28.37
C ALA A 61 -49.36 2.68 28.19
N GLU A 62 -48.32 1.89 27.93
CA GLU A 62 -48.44 0.44 27.77
C GLU A 62 -48.86 -0.24 29.08
N VAL A 63 -48.23 0.10 30.20
CA VAL A 63 -48.62 -0.43 31.53
C VAL A 63 -50.05 0.00 31.92
N ASN A 64 -50.48 1.19 31.49
CA ASN A 64 -51.86 1.65 31.71
C ASN A 64 -52.90 0.91 30.85
N ALA A 65 -52.49 0.38 29.69
CA ALA A 65 -53.37 -0.36 28.79
C ALA A 65 -53.61 -1.81 29.24
N LEU A 66 -52.78 -2.36 30.15
CA LEU A 66 -52.95 -3.70 30.71
C LEU A 66 -54.27 -3.82 31.49
N GLN A 67 -55.13 -4.77 31.10
CA GLN A 67 -56.41 -5.07 31.75
C GLN A 67 -56.35 -6.43 32.46
N GLY A 68 -56.73 -6.49 33.74
CA GLY A 68 -56.87 -7.75 34.50
C GLY A 68 -56.43 -7.65 35.97
N MET A 69 -57.06 -8.43 36.86
CA MET A 69 -56.78 -8.42 38.32
C MET A 69 -55.32 -8.77 38.66
N ALA A 70 -54.68 -9.65 37.89
CA ALA A 70 -53.26 -10.00 38.04
C ALA A 70 -52.31 -8.85 37.64
N ALA A 71 -52.68 -8.10 36.59
CA ALA A 71 -51.90 -6.95 36.11
C ALA A 71 -51.93 -5.76 37.09
N ILE A 72 -53.03 -5.59 37.83
CA ILE A 72 -53.15 -4.54 38.85
C ILE A 72 -52.20 -4.79 40.03
N GLY A 73 -52.01 -6.05 40.44
CA GLY A 73 -51.12 -6.42 41.54
C GLY A 73 -49.63 -6.25 41.22
N GLN A 74 -49.23 -6.48 39.96
CA GLN A 74 -47.84 -6.36 39.50
C GLN A 74 -47.46 -4.94 39.05
N ARG A 75 -48.43 -4.03 38.97
CA ARG A 75 -48.23 -2.66 38.49
C ARG A 75 -47.13 -1.88 39.23
N PRO A 76 -46.94 -1.97 40.56
CA PRO A 76 -45.83 -1.30 41.23
C PRO A 76 -44.46 -1.82 40.75
N LEU A 77 -44.34 -3.12 40.52
CA LEU A 77 -43.11 -3.78 40.06
C LEU A 77 -42.77 -3.39 38.61
N LEU A 78 -43.78 -3.31 37.74
CA LEU A 78 -43.61 -2.80 36.37
C LEU A 78 -43.15 -1.34 36.34
N MET A 79 -43.68 -0.50 37.25
CA MET A 79 -43.27 0.90 37.33
C MET A 79 -41.85 1.06 37.89
N GLU A 80 -41.43 0.17 38.80
CA GLU A 80 -40.04 0.10 39.28
C GLU A 80 -39.09 -0.30 38.15
N GLU A 81 -39.45 -1.32 37.37
CA GLU A 81 -38.65 -1.75 36.22
C GLU A 81 -38.59 -0.68 35.11
N ILE A 82 -39.67 0.08 34.88
CA ILE A 82 -39.63 1.27 34.02
C ILE A 82 -38.58 2.28 34.51
N ASN A 83 -38.47 2.52 35.82
CA ASN A 83 -37.44 3.43 36.34
C ASN A 83 -36.02 2.90 36.07
N THR A 84 -35.81 1.59 36.22
CA THR A 84 -34.53 0.93 35.86
C THR A 84 -34.21 1.12 34.38
N ILE A 85 -35.18 0.91 33.49
CA ILE A 85 -35.03 1.14 32.04
C ILE A 85 -34.66 2.61 31.76
N LEU A 86 -35.35 3.56 32.39
CA LEU A 86 -35.08 4.99 32.19
C LEU A 86 -33.69 5.38 32.70
N GLN A 87 -33.27 4.87 33.85
CA GLN A 87 -31.93 5.12 34.38
C GLN A 87 -30.87 4.57 33.42
N TYR A 88 -31.02 3.34 32.96
CA TYR A 88 -30.13 2.74 31.96
C TYR A 88 -30.03 3.59 30.69
N VAL A 89 -31.15 4.09 30.17
CA VAL A 89 -31.15 4.94 28.98
C VAL A 89 -30.50 6.30 29.23
N VAL A 90 -30.66 6.88 30.42
CA VAL A 90 -29.95 8.12 30.81
C VAL A 90 -28.44 7.88 30.84
N GLU A 91 -27.99 6.76 31.41
CA GLU A 91 -26.58 6.37 31.46
C GLU A 91 -26.02 6.10 30.05
N ARG A 92 -26.75 5.37 29.20
CA ARG A 92 -26.41 5.16 27.79
C ARG A 92 -26.31 6.47 27.02
N ASN A 93 -27.24 7.41 27.21
CA ASN A 93 -27.17 8.72 26.58
C ASN A 93 -25.94 9.53 27.05
N LYS A 94 -25.62 9.46 28.35
CA LYS A 94 -24.43 10.10 28.92
C LYS A 94 -23.14 9.51 28.33
N LEU A 95 -23.08 8.19 28.20
CA LEU A 95 -21.98 7.47 27.54
C LEU A 95 -21.79 7.95 26.10
N LEU A 96 -22.84 7.93 25.28
CA LEU A 96 -22.77 8.36 23.87
C LEU A 96 -22.33 9.83 23.73
N GLN A 97 -22.81 10.70 24.61
CA GLN A 97 -22.39 12.10 24.64
C GLN A 97 -20.92 12.26 25.05
N CYS A 98 -20.46 11.48 26.04
CA CYS A 98 -19.08 11.44 26.50
C CYS A 98 -18.14 10.99 25.38
N LEU A 99 -18.42 9.84 24.75
CA LEU A 99 -17.65 9.29 23.63
C LEU A 99 -17.53 10.28 22.48
N HIS A 100 -18.63 10.95 22.13
CA HIS A 100 -18.60 11.98 21.09
C HIS A 100 -17.74 13.19 21.49
N ALA A 101 -17.84 13.66 22.73
CA ALA A 101 -17.02 14.77 23.22
C ALA A 101 -15.53 14.41 23.20
N LYS A 102 -15.17 13.21 23.66
CA LYS A 102 -13.81 12.66 23.59
C LYS A 102 -13.30 12.59 22.15
N ARG A 103 -14.09 12.02 21.25
CA ARG A 103 -13.76 11.94 19.81
C ARG A 103 -13.58 13.32 19.18
N HIS A 104 -14.47 14.26 19.47
CA HIS A 104 -14.40 15.61 18.93
C HIS A 104 -13.18 16.37 19.45
N ALA A 105 -12.87 16.26 20.75
CA ALA A 105 -11.67 16.85 21.34
C ALA A 105 -10.39 16.27 20.71
N LEU A 106 -10.34 14.95 20.54
CA LEU A 106 -9.20 14.27 19.92
C LEU A 106 -9.03 14.62 18.44
N GLU A 107 -10.12 14.74 17.68
CA GLU A 107 -10.07 15.18 16.29
C GLU A 107 -9.60 16.64 16.17
N SER A 108 -10.03 17.51 17.09
CA SER A 108 -9.55 18.90 17.15
C SER A 108 -8.05 18.97 17.46
N TRP A 109 -7.59 18.12 18.38
CA TRP A 109 -6.16 17.98 18.68
C TRP A 109 -5.37 17.46 17.47
N ARG A 110 -5.88 16.43 16.78
CA ARG A 110 -5.26 15.88 15.56
C ARG A 110 -5.09 16.95 14.49
N GLN A 111 -6.13 17.72 14.21
CA GLN A 111 -6.10 18.81 13.23
C GLN A 111 -5.10 19.91 13.63
N LEU A 112 -5.05 20.27 14.91
CA LEU A 112 -4.06 21.24 15.41
C LEU A 112 -2.64 20.74 15.17
N VAL A 113 -2.35 19.47 15.48
CA VAL A 113 -1.04 18.85 15.25
C VAL A 113 -0.69 18.83 13.76
N GLU A 114 -1.65 18.45 12.91
CA GLU A 114 -1.48 18.41 11.46
C GLU A 114 -1.13 19.80 10.90
N ILE A 115 -1.83 20.86 11.33
CA ILE A 115 -1.53 22.24 10.92
C ILE A 115 -0.13 22.66 11.39
N ILE A 116 0.25 22.32 12.63
CA ILE A 116 1.58 22.65 13.16
C ILE A 116 2.68 21.94 12.36
N LEU A 117 2.50 20.68 11.99
CA LEU A 117 3.53 19.91 11.28
C LEU A 117 3.63 20.27 9.79
N THR A 118 2.51 20.64 9.17
CA THR A 118 2.44 20.99 7.74
C THR A 118 2.81 22.45 7.46
N ALA A 119 2.27 23.39 8.24
CA ALA A 119 2.34 24.81 7.93
C ALA A 119 3.41 25.58 8.73
N CYS A 120 3.95 25.01 9.81
CA CYS A 120 4.98 25.70 10.58
C CYS A 120 6.33 25.67 9.84
N PRO A 121 6.93 26.84 9.53
CA PRO A 121 8.22 26.93 8.86
C PRO A 121 9.35 26.35 9.73
N GLN A 122 10.43 25.93 9.09
CA GLN A 122 11.62 25.38 9.76
C GLN A 122 12.29 26.42 10.68
N ASP A 123 12.10 27.72 10.42
CA ASP A 123 12.60 28.82 11.25
C ASP A 123 11.99 28.86 12.65
N LEU A 124 10.78 28.31 12.83
CA LEU A 124 10.07 28.27 14.12
C LEU A 124 10.24 26.95 14.86
N ILE A 125 10.37 25.84 14.13
CA ILE A 125 10.62 24.51 14.68
C ILE A 125 11.67 23.85 13.81
N GLN A 126 12.88 23.72 14.35
CA GLN A 126 14.01 23.06 13.70
C GLN A 126 13.66 21.61 13.35
N ALA A 127 14.34 21.06 12.35
CA ALA A 127 14.05 19.71 11.83
C ALA A 127 14.25 18.62 12.91
N GLU A 128 15.34 18.68 13.68
CA GLU A 128 15.60 17.77 14.80
C GLU A 128 14.50 17.86 15.88
N ASP A 129 14.16 19.07 16.33
CA ASP A 129 13.09 19.31 17.30
C ASP A 129 11.73 18.77 16.80
N ARG A 130 11.46 18.90 15.49
CA ARG A 130 10.24 18.38 14.86
C ARG A 130 10.20 16.85 14.95
N GLN A 131 11.32 16.18 14.65
CA GLN A 131 11.42 14.72 14.76
C GLN A 131 11.19 14.25 16.20
N LEU A 132 11.79 14.94 17.19
CA LEU A 132 11.60 14.64 18.61
C LEU A 132 10.15 14.84 19.05
N ILE A 133 9.50 15.93 18.62
CA ILE A 133 8.07 16.18 18.90
C ILE A 133 7.22 15.05 18.31
N ILE A 134 7.42 14.69 17.05
CA ILE A 134 6.65 13.63 16.39
C ILE A 134 6.87 12.28 17.08
N ARG A 135 8.10 11.93 17.43
CA ARG A 135 8.45 10.71 18.17
C ARG A 135 7.67 10.62 19.47
N ASP A 136 7.67 11.68 20.27
CA ASP A 136 7.00 11.69 21.58
C ASP A 136 5.48 11.60 21.43
N LEU A 137 4.90 12.37 20.49
CA LEU A 137 3.47 12.28 20.19
C LEU A 137 3.07 10.87 19.75
N LEU A 138 3.88 10.21 18.91
CA LEU A 138 3.64 8.82 18.52
C LEU A 138 3.68 7.88 19.71
N GLN A 139 4.65 8.02 20.62
CA GLN A 139 4.75 7.14 21.78
C GLN A 139 3.56 7.31 22.74
N ASP A 140 3.19 8.56 23.05
CA ASP A 140 2.13 8.88 24.02
C ASP A 140 0.73 8.51 23.49
N VAL A 141 0.46 8.79 22.21
CA VAL A 141 -0.81 8.40 21.58
C VAL A 141 -0.97 6.88 21.54
N HIS A 142 0.11 6.16 21.22
CA HIS A 142 0.08 4.70 21.25
C HIS A 142 -0.14 4.16 22.66
N ASP A 143 0.54 4.68 23.69
CA ASP A 143 0.33 4.24 25.08
C ASP A 143 -1.14 4.40 25.48
N LYS A 144 -1.75 5.55 25.16
CA LYS A 144 -3.14 5.82 25.50
C LYS A 144 -4.16 4.92 24.78
N ILE A 145 -3.92 4.52 23.52
CA ILE A 145 -4.87 3.67 22.77
C ILE A 145 -4.63 2.17 22.99
N LEU A 146 -3.39 1.79 23.34
CA LEU A 146 -3.03 0.41 23.64
C LEU A 146 -3.49 -0.02 25.04
N ASP A 147 -3.77 0.92 25.94
CA ASP A 147 -4.44 0.67 27.22
C ASP A 147 -5.77 -0.09 27.05
N ASP A 148 -6.00 -1.14 27.82
CA ASP A 148 -7.16 -2.04 27.68
C ASP A 148 -8.50 -1.35 27.95
N ASP A 149 -8.51 -0.29 28.75
CA ASP A 149 -9.72 0.48 29.07
C ASP A 149 -10.04 1.53 27.98
N ALA A 150 -9.17 1.69 26.97
CA ALA A 150 -9.34 2.69 25.92
C ALA A 150 -10.56 2.42 25.03
N ALA A 151 -11.38 3.46 24.83
CA ALA A 151 -12.57 3.42 24.00
C ALA A 151 -12.25 3.13 22.53
N GLN A 152 -12.83 2.06 22.00
CA GLN A 152 -12.61 1.62 20.61
C GLN A 152 -13.09 2.67 19.58
N GLU A 153 -14.06 3.50 19.94
CA GLU A 153 -14.58 4.60 19.12
C GLU A 153 -13.54 5.68 18.80
N LEU A 154 -12.45 5.74 19.58
CA LEU A 154 -11.33 6.67 19.38
C LEU A 154 -10.30 6.12 18.39
N MET A 155 -10.23 4.80 18.18
CA MET A 155 -9.25 4.15 17.30
C MET A 155 -9.16 4.79 15.90
N PRO A 156 -10.27 5.15 15.21
CA PRO A 156 -10.17 5.77 13.89
C PRO A 156 -9.43 7.11 13.89
N VAL A 157 -9.67 7.95 14.91
CA VAL A 157 -9.01 9.27 15.03
C VAL A 157 -7.54 9.07 15.38
N VAL A 158 -7.24 8.14 16.29
CA VAL A 158 -5.87 7.80 16.68
C VAL A 158 -5.08 7.25 15.49
N ALA A 159 -5.63 6.30 14.74
CA ALA A 159 -4.95 5.74 13.57
C ALA A 159 -4.69 6.80 12.49
N GLY A 160 -5.63 7.72 12.28
CA GLY A 160 -5.42 8.90 11.43
C GLY A 160 -4.28 9.79 11.93
N ALA A 161 -4.20 10.05 13.24
CA ALA A 161 -3.11 10.82 13.83
C ALA A 161 -1.75 10.12 13.67
N VAL A 162 -1.70 8.81 13.95
CA VAL A 162 -0.49 7.98 13.79
C VAL A 162 -0.03 7.99 12.32
N PHE A 163 -0.95 7.86 11.36
CA PHE A 163 -0.64 7.98 9.93
C PHE A 163 0.02 9.31 9.58
N THR A 164 -0.61 10.44 9.94
CA THR A 164 -0.07 11.78 9.66
C THR A 164 1.29 11.99 10.33
N LEU A 165 1.42 11.59 11.60
CA LEU A 165 2.67 11.70 12.36
C LEU A 165 3.80 10.89 11.73
N THR A 166 3.56 9.60 11.40
CA THR A 166 4.59 8.75 10.78
C THR A 166 4.94 9.20 9.37
N ALA A 167 3.98 9.71 8.60
CA ALA A 167 4.25 10.31 7.28
C ALA A 167 5.18 11.52 7.40
N HIS A 168 4.90 12.44 8.32
CA HIS A 168 5.77 13.60 8.58
C HIS A 168 7.14 13.20 9.14
N LEU A 169 7.22 12.15 9.96
CA LEU A 169 8.49 11.62 10.43
C LEU A 169 9.34 11.14 9.25
N SER A 170 8.77 10.27 8.41
CA SER A 170 9.43 9.72 7.22
C SER A 170 9.88 10.83 6.27
N GLN A 171 9.05 11.84 6.04
CA GLN A 171 9.40 12.99 5.22
C GLN A 171 10.54 13.82 5.83
N SER A 172 10.49 14.10 7.14
CA SER A 172 11.51 14.89 7.84
C SER A 172 12.88 14.21 7.75
N VAL A 173 12.92 12.89 7.94
CA VAL A 173 14.15 12.08 7.78
C VAL A 173 14.68 12.17 6.34
N LYS A 174 13.81 12.04 5.33
CA LYS A 174 14.22 12.13 3.91
C LYS A 174 14.69 13.52 3.50
N THR A 175 14.14 14.59 4.07
CA THR A 175 14.55 15.97 3.76
C THR A 175 15.95 16.26 4.32
N GLU A 176 16.25 15.85 5.55
CA GLU A 176 17.60 15.98 6.12
C GLU A 176 18.64 15.18 5.33
N GLN A 177 18.27 13.99 4.81
CA GLN A 177 19.15 13.19 3.95
C GLN A 177 19.52 13.87 2.62
N LYS A 178 18.66 14.75 2.08
CA LYS A 178 18.88 15.42 0.78
C LYS A 178 19.66 16.74 0.89
N GLN A 179 19.66 17.37 2.05
CA GLN A 179 20.37 18.64 2.29
C GLN A 179 21.92 18.61 2.27
N PRO A 180 22.66 17.47 2.33
CA PRO A 180 24.12 17.47 2.24
C PRO A 180 24.69 17.89 0.88
N LEU A 181 23.88 17.94 -0.19
CA LEU A 181 24.34 18.19 -1.57
C LEU A 181 24.17 19.65 -2.03
N ALA A 182 23.60 20.54 -1.21
CA ALA A 182 23.57 21.96 -1.53
C ALA A 182 24.92 22.57 -1.15
N LEU A 183 25.70 22.98 -2.16
CA LEU A 183 26.92 23.78 -2.02
C LEU A 183 26.73 24.84 -0.92
N PRO A 184 27.72 25.04 -0.02
CA PRO A 184 27.62 26.09 0.98
C PRO A 184 27.46 27.42 0.26
N MET A 185 26.28 28.02 0.41
CA MET A 185 26.04 29.39 0.02
C MET A 185 27.09 30.25 0.74
N VAL A 186 27.96 30.88 -0.04
CA VAL A 186 28.95 31.84 0.43
C VAL A 186 28.21 32.90 1.23
N GLY A 187 28.30 32.88 2.56
CA GLY A 187 27.71 33.95 3.36
C GLY A 187 27.40 33.73 4.84
N GLN A 188 27.45 32.52 5.41
CA GLN A 188 27.15 32.36 6.85
C GLN A 188 28.17 31.50 7.62
N SER A 189 29.13 32.21 8.21
CA SER A 189 29.78 31.95 9.50
C SER A 189 30.31 30.53 9.78
N GLN A 190 31.37 30.15 9.07
CA GLN A 190 32.24 29.02 9.42
C GLN A 190 33.46 29.42 10.28
N TYR A 191 33.40 30.59 10.94
CA TYR A 191 34.54 31.13 11.71
C TYR A 191 34.43 30.96 13.24
N VAL A 192 33.31 30.44 13.77
CA VAL A 192 33.12 30.32 15.24
C VAL A 192 33.57 28.97 15.81
N SER A 193 33.72 27.91 14.99
CA SER A 193 34.13 26.57 15.48
C SER A 193 35.64 26.30 15.48
N MET A 194 36.50 27.31 15.26
CA MET A 194 37.96 27.13 15.28
C MET A 194 38.63 27.40 16.63
N LEU A 195 37.86 27.57 17.72
CA LEU A 195 38.41 27.92 19.03
C LEU A 195 38.19 26.88 20.14
N ASP A 196 37.58 25.73 19.87
CA ASP A 196 37.54 24.64 20.85
C ASP A 196 38.58 23.56 20.49
N GLY A 197 39.70 23.60 21.19
CA GLY A 197 40.87 22.78 20.94
C GLY A 197 40.68 21.34 21.40
N SER A 198 40.60 20.41 20.45
CA SER A 198 40.85 18.99 20.67
C SER A 198 41.43 18.36 19.39
N PHE A 199 42.74 18.45 19.23
CA PHE A 199 43.49 17.73 18.21
C PHE A 199 43.59 16.25 18.60
N THR A 200 42.65 15.40 18.16
CA THR A 200 42.88 13.96 17.87
C THR A 200 41.71 13.37 17.07
N SER A 201 41.75 13.47 15.73
CA SER A 201 41.23 12.43 14.83
C SER A 201 41.56 12.79 13.38
N SER A 202 41.95 11.79 12.60
CA SER A 202 42.32 11.87 11.19
C SER A 202 41.14 12.38 10.34
N PRO A 203 41.36 13.19 9.27
CA PRO A 203 40.32 13.57 8.33
C PRO A 203 40.03 12.38 7.40
N GLY A 204 39.16 11.48 7.84
CA GLY A 204 38.94 10.22 7.15
C GLY A 204 37.63 9.53 7.54
N SER A 205 36.55 10.30 7.72
CA SER A 205 35.15 9.87 7.59
C SER A 205 34.28 11.04 8.05
N GLU A 206 33.91 11.94 7.14
CA GLU A 206 32.77 12.82 7.41
C GLU A 206 31.55 11.91 7.57
N SER A 207 31.15 11.65 8.82
CA SER A 207 29.94 10.91 9.11
C SER A 207 28.79 11.72 8.54
N ILE A 208 28.16 11.21 7.48
CA ILE A 208 26.89 11.72 6.97
C ILE A 208 25.98 11.91 8.19
N SER A 209 25.56 13.16 8.47
CA SER A 209 24.58 13.42 9.52
C SER A 209 23.30 12.69 9.13
N MET A 210 23.03 11.59 9.83
CA MET A 210 21.96 10.67 9.46
C MET A 210 20.62 11.27 9.89
N GLY A 211 19.70 11.46 8.95
CA GLY A 211 18.44 12.17 9.19
C GLY A 211 17.48 11.55 10.22
N PHE A 212 17.84 10.44 10.88
CA PHE A 212 17.08 9.84 11.98
C PHE A 212 17.90 9.65 13.26
N ALA A 213 19.17 10.08 13.29
CA ALA A 213 20.05 9.93 14.46
C ALA A 213 19.49 10.62 15.71
N SER A 214 18.78 11.73 15.53
CA SER A 214 18.14 12.49 16.61
C SER A 214 17.04 11.69 17.33
N ILE A 215 16.39 10.74 16.64
CA ILE A 215 15.27 9.95 17.15
C ILE A 215 15.78 8.81 18.06
N GLY A 216 16.89 8.19 17.64
CA GLY A 216 17.52 7.02 18.26
C GLY A 216 16.85 5.68 17.88
N ASP A 217 17.67 4.66 17.60
CA ASP A 217 17.24 3.31 17.19
C ASP A 217 16.21 2.71 18.16
N SER A 218 16.41 2.85 19.47
CA SER A 218 15.52 2.31 20.51
C SER A 218 14.10 2.90 20.43
N SER A 219 13.99 4.20 20.19
CA SER A 219 12.70 4.89 20.05
C SER A 219 11.95 4.44 18.80
N LEU A 220 12.65 4.26 17.69
CA LEU A 220 12.07 3.75 16.44
C LEU A 220 11.53 2.33 16.64
N HIS A 221 12.30 1.46 17.30
CA HIS A 221 11.85 0.10 17.63
C HIS A 221 10.62 0.09 18.55
N ILE A 222 10.55 1.00 19.53
CA ILE A 222 9.35 1.14 20.39
C ILE A 222 8.14 1.57 19.56
N ILE A 223 8.31 2.54 18.66
CA ILE A 223 7.23 2.99 17.76
C ILE A 223 6.76 1.84 16.87
N LEU A 224 7.68 1.06 16.29
CA LEU A 224 7.33 -0.11 15.47
C LEU A 224 6.53 -1.13 16.28
N LYS A 225 7.00 -1.50 17.48
CA LYS A 225 6.29 -2.46 18.33
C LYS A 225 4.87 -1.98 18.64
N LYS A 226 4.74 -0.75 19.14
CA LYS A 226 3.43 -0.15 19.45
C LYS A 226 2.51 -0.06 18.23
N LEU A 227 3.05 0.19 17.04
CA LEU A 227 2.27 0.18 15.80
C LEU A 227 1.78 -1.23 15.43
N LEU A 228 2.62 -2.25 15.60
CA LEU A 228 2.23 -3.65 15.37
C LEU A 228 1.22 -4.15 16.41
N ASP A 229 1.41 -3.81 17.68
CA ASP A 229 0.45 -4.06 18.76
C ASP A 229 -0.90 -3.40 18.43
N PHE A 230 -0.89 -2.17 17.90
CA PHE A 230 -2.12 -1.48 17.54
C PHE A 230 -2.82 -2.17 16.36
N ILE A 231 -2.08 -2.65 15.36
CA ILE A 231 -2.66 -3.48 14.28
C ILE A 231 -3.32 -4.73 14.86
N LEU A 232 -2.68 -5.44 15.79
CA LEU A 232 -3.24 -6.65 16.39
C LEU A 232 -4.43 -6.39 17.31
N LYS A 233 -4.46 -5.24 18.00
CA LYS A 233 -5.59 -4.83 18.83
C LYS A 233 -6.86 -4.57 18.00
N THR A 234 -6.71 -4.27 16.71
CA THR A 234 -7.87 -4.10 15.82
C THR A 234 -8.51 -5.43 15.44
N GLY A 235 -9.70 -5.71 15.98
CA GLY A 235 -10.52 -6.86 15.57
C GLY A 235 -11.01 -6.81 14.11
N GLY A 236 -11.74 -7.84 13.66
CA GLY A 236 -12.20 -7.97 12.26
C GLY A 236 -12.98 -6.76 11.72
N GLY A 237 -13.76 -6.07 12.57
CA GLY A 237 -14.60 -4.93 12.19
C GLY A 237 -13.87 -3.62 11.87
N PHE A 238 -12.55 -3.54 12.09
CA PHE A 238 -11.78 -2.29 12.02
C PHE A 238 -10.88 -2.18 10.78
N GLN A 239 -11.26 -2.77 9.63
CA GLN A 239 -10.47 -2.74 8.40
C GLN A 239 -10.05 -1.31 7.97
N ARG A 240 -10.92 -0.31 8.11
CA ARG A 240 -10.61 1.09 7.78
C ARG A 240 -9.59 1.74 8.72
N VAL A 241 -9.54 1.29 9.98
CA VAL A 241 -8.51 1.70 10.93
C VAL A 241 -7.18 1.11 10.49
N ARG A 242 -7.15 -0.19 10.17
CA ARG A 242 -5.95 -0.87 9.67
C ARG A 242 -5.39 -0.27 8.38
N THR A 243 -6.22 0.31 7.54
CA THR A 243 -5.77 1.06 6.35
C THR A 243 -4.79 2.18 6.73
N HIS A 244 -5.13 2.98 7.74
CA HIS A 244 -4.23 4.01 8.24
C HIS A 244 -2.97 3.40 8.84
N LEU A 245 -3.10 2.31 9.62
CA LEU A 245 -1.96 1.67 10.27
C LEU A 245 -0.99 1.00 9.29
N TYR A 246 -1.48 0.36 8.23
CA TYR A 246 -0.65 -0.16 7.14
C TYR A 246 0.07 0.96 6.40
N GLY A 247 -0.61 2.09 6.16
CA GLY A 247 0.01 3.30 5.65
C GLY A 247 1.12 3.84 6.56
N SER A 248 0.87 3.91 7.88
CA SER A 248 1.87 4.28 8.88
C SER A 248 3.07 3.34 8.85
N LEU A 249 2.83 2.03 8.79
CA LEU A 249 3.89 1.03 8.78
C LEU A 249 4.73 1.12 7.51
N LEU A 250 4.11 1.37 6.36
CA LEU A 250 4.82 1.64 5.10
C LEU A 250 5.71 2.89 5.23
N TYR A 251 5.19 4.00 5.76
CA TYR A 251 6.00 5.20 5.99
C TYR A 251 7.15 4.97 6.98
N TYR A 252 6.91 4.19 8.03
CA TYR A 252 7.95 3.80 8.97
C TYR A 252 9.04 2.97 8.29
N LEU A 253 8.65 1.93 7.52
CA LEU A 253 9.61 1.07 6.82
C LEU A 253 10.39 1.80 5.72
N GLN A 254 9.90 2.96 5.27
CA GLN A 254 10.64 3.87 4.39
C GLN A 254 11.74 4.66 5.11
N ILE A 255 11.71 4.82 6.44
CA ILE A 255 12.79 5.46 7.21
C ILE A 255 14.08 4.64 7.10
N ALA A 256 13.94 3.31 7.11
CA ALA A 256 15.04 2.36 6.94
C ALA A 256 15.42 2.10 5.47
N GLN A 257 14.81 2.81 4.50
CA GLN A 257 15.22 2.73 3.10
C GLN A 257 16.46 3.57 2.88
N ARG A 258 17.45 2.99 2.19
CA ARG A 258 18.55 3.78 1.64
C ARG A 258 18.00 4.79 0.63
N PRO A 259 18.55 6.01 0.57
CA PRO A 259 18.29 6.91 -0.55
C PRO A 259 18.64 6.19 -1.86
N ASP A 260 17.80 6.33 -2.89
CA ASP A 260 18.15 5.86 -4.22
C ASP A 260 19.42 6.61 -4.69
N GLU A 261 20.58 5.97 -4.56
CA GLU A 261 21.78 6.44 -5.25
C GLU A 261 21.56 6.16 -6.74
N PRO A 262 21.68 7.18 -7.63
CA PRO A 262 21.73 6.89 -9.05
C PRO A 262 22.90 5.93 -9.28
N ASP A 263 22.67 4.87 -10.06
CA ASP A 263 23.69 3.89 -10.49
C ASP A 263 24.81 4.63 -11.25
N THR A 264 25.69 5.28 -10.49
CA THR A 264 26.85 6.00 -10.99
C THR A 264 27.98 4.99 -11.10
N LEU A 265 28.82 5.15 -12.13
CA LEU A 265 30.02 4.33 -12.30
C LEU A 265 30.92 4.31 -11.05
N GLU A 266 30.81 5.28 -10.13
CA GLU A 266 31.49 5.30 -8.83
C GLU A 266 31.00 4.21 -7.85
N ALA A 267 29.70 3.91 -7.80
CA ALA A 267 29.17 2.80 -7.00
C ALA A 267 29.67 1.43 -7.51
N ALA A 268 29.87 1.33 -8.84
CA ALA A 268 30.45 0.16 -9.49
C ALA A 268 31.97 0.00 -9.25
N LYS A 269 32.68 1.08 -8.86
CA LYS A 269 34.13 1.04 -8.54
C LYS A 269 34.44 0.39 -7.19
N LYS A 270 33.46 0.28 -6.27
CA LYS A 270 33.66 -0.44 -5.01
C LYS A 270 33.82 -1.93 -5.30
N THR A 271 35.04 -2.42 -5.05
CA THR A 271 35.36 -3.84 -5.23
C THR A 271 34.44 -4.69 -4.35
N MET A 272 34.14 -5.92 -4.78
CA MET A 272 33.34 -6.85 -3.99
C MET A 272 33.94 -7.06 -2.59
N TRP A 273 35.26 -7.03 -2.48
CA TRP A 273 35.98 -7.09 -1.20
C TRP A 273 35.65 -5.91 -0.28
N GLU A 274 35.72 -4.67 -0.76
CA GLU A 274 35.39 -3.48 0.03
C GLU A 274 33.92 -3.49 0.51
N ARG A 275 33.00 -4.02 -0.31
CA ARG A 275 31.59 -4.18 0.10
C ARG A 275 31.38 -5.26 1.16
N LEU A 276 32.20 -6.31 1.16
CA LEU A 276 32.14 -7.41 2.13
C LEU A 276 32.87 -7.08 3.44
N THR A 277 33.88 -6.22 3.41
CA THR A 277 34.65 -5.79 4.59
C THR A 277 34.19 -4.47 5.19
N ALA A 278 33.34 -3.70 4.49
CA ALA A 278 32.80 -2.46 5.03
C ALA A 278 31.92 -2.74 6.25
N PRO A 279 31.99 -1.90 7.30
CA PRO A 279 31.06 -1.97 8.41
C PRO A 279 29.63 -1.82 7.90
N GLU A 280 28.69 -2.53 8.53
CA GLU A 280 27.31 -2.51 8.10
C GLU A 280 26.71 -1.12 8.24
N ASP A 281 26.11 -0.68 7.14
CA ASP A 281 25.41 0.59 7.06
C ASP A 281 24.19 0.63 8.01
N VAL A 282 23.97 1.79 8.62
CA VAL A 282 22.95 2.00 9.65
C VAL A 282 21.54 1.70 9.11
N PHE A 283 21.25 2.00 7.84
CA PHE A 283 19.97 1.67 7.22
C PHE A 283 19.76 0.15 7.12
N SER A 284 20.80 -0.60 6.74
CA SER A 284 20.74 -2.06 6.66
C SER A 284 20.60 -2.69 8.04
N LYS A 285 21.32 -2.15 9.04
CA LYS A 285 21.18 -2.55 10.44
C LYS A 285 19.75 -2.36 10.93
N LEU A 286 19.18 -1.15 10.77
CA LEU A 286 17.82 -0.81 11.18
C LEU A 286 16.78 -1.66 10.42
N GLN A 287 16.95 -1.89 9.12
CA GLN A 287 16.05 -2.73 8.33
C GLN A 287 16.02 -4.17 8.84
N ARG A 288 17.18 -4.73 9.20
CA ARG A 288 17.30 -6.08 9.76
C ARG A 288 16.70 -6.17 11.16
N GLU A 289 16.94 -5.17 12.02
CA GLU A 289 16.36 -5.11 13.37
C GLU A 289 14.83 -4.95 13.31
N ASN A 290 14.32 -4.11 12.41
CA ASN A 290 12.89 -4.00 12.13
C ASN A 290 12.30 -5.34 11.67
N MET A 291 12.98 -6.08 10.80
CA MET A 291 12.51 -7.39 10.36
C MET A 291 12.45 -8.40 11.52
N ALA A 292 13.46 -8.44 12.38
CA ALA A 292 13.46 -9.30 13.56
C ALA A 292 12.28 -8.96 14.52
N ILE A 293 11.95 -7.68 14.67
CA ILE A 293 10.76 -7.26 15.43
C ILE A 293 9.50 -7.76 14.74
N ILE A 294 9.33 -7.56 13.43
CA ILE A 294 8.16 -8.02 12.66
C ILE A 294 7.98 -9.54 12.78
N GLU A 295 9.06 -10.31 12.65
CA GLU A 295 9.05 -11.78 12.77
C GLU A 295 8.63 -12.23 14.17
N SER A 296 8.95 -11.47 15.22
CA SER A 296 8.59 -11.84 16.60
C SER A 296 7.09 -11.85 16.88
N TYR A 297 6.28 -11.16 16.06
CA TYR A 297 4.80 -11.19 16.14
C TYR A 297 4.20 -12.45 15.49
N GLY A 298 4.98 -13.16 14.67
CA GLY A 298 4.64 -14.46 14.11
C GLY A 298 3.33 -14.50 13.32
N ALA A 299 2.62 -15.62 13.44
CA ALA A 299 1.45 -15.93 12.62
C ALA A 299 0.28 -14.96 12.81
N ALA A 300 0.11 -14.36 14.00
CA ALA A 300 -1.00 -13.43 14.25
C ALA A 300 -0.94 -12.20 13.33
N LEU A 301 0.25 -11.62 13.16
CA LEU A 301 0.46 -10.50 12.25
C LEU A 301 0.34 -10.94 10.79
N MET A 302 0.93 -12.09 10.44
CA MET A 302 0.85 -12.64 9.08
C MET A 302 -0.62 -12.88 8.67
N GLU A 303 -1.43 -13.49 9.53
CA GLU A 303 -2.84 -13.76 9.29
C GLU A 303 -3.64 -12.48 9.03
N VAL A 304 -3.50 -11.48 9.91
CA VAL A 304 -4.25 -10.22 9.78
C VAL A 304 -3.91 -9.51 8.47
N VAL A 305 -2.63 -9.41 8.11
CA VAL A 305 -2.18 -8.76 6.87
C VAL A 305 -2.60 -9.57 5.63
N CYS A 306 -2.42 -10.89 5.64
CA CYS A 306 -2.79 -11.73 4.49
C CYS A 306 -4.30 -11.79 4.26
N ARG A 307 -5.09 -11.82 5.35
CA ARG A 307 -6.56 -11.77 5.28
C ARG A 307 -7.03 -10.45 4.69
N ASP A 308 -6.49 -9.32 5.14
CA ASP A 308 -6.84 -8.00 4.59
C ASP A 308 -6.34 -7.84 3.13
N ALA A 309 -5.24 -8.48 2.73
CA ALA A 309 -4.77 -8.50 1.35
C ALA A 309 -5.69 -9.32 0.41
N CYS A 310 -6.45 -10.28 0.93
CA CYS A 310 -7.39 -11.09 0.14
C CYS A 310 -8.83 -10.54 0.19
N ASP A 311 -9.33 -10.20 1.38
CA ASP A 311 -10.73 -9.87 1.67
C ASP A 311 -10.92 -8.46 2.26
N GLY A 312 -9.88 -7.62 2.25
CA GLY A 312 -10.01 -6.22 2.63
C GLY A 312 -10.85 -5.43 1.62
N HIS A 313 -11.51 -4.37 2.10
CA HIS A 313 -12.03 -3.31 1.22
C HIS A 313 -10.90 -2.69 0.37
N GLU A 314 -11.25 -2.00 -0.72
CA GLU A 314 -10.36 -1.73 -1.84
C GLU A 314 -9.04 -1.04 -1.43
N ILE A 315 -9.12 0.02 -0.63
CA ILE A 315 -7.92 0.77 -0.16
C ILE A 315 -7.10 -0.06 0.83
N GLY A 316 -7.77 -0.75 1.76
CA GLY A 316 -7.11 -1.63 2.74
C GLY A 316 -6.34 -2.76 2.05
N ARG A 317 -6.94 -3.37 1.01
CA ARG A 317 -6.32 -4.42 0.21
C ARG A 317 -5.05 -3.93 -0.49
N MET A 318 -5.12 -2.78 -1.13
CA MET A 318 -3.99 -2.13 -1.79
C MET A 318 -2.82 -1.90 -0.82
N LEU A 319 -3.10 -1.35 0.37
CA LEU A 319 -2.06 -1.09 1.37
C LEU A 319 -1.52 -2.37 2.01
N ALA A 320 -2.36 -3.39 2.22
CA ALA A 320 -1.91 -4.69 2.73
C ALA A 320 -0.98 -5.38 1.72
N LEU A 321 -1.31 -5.34 0.42
CA LEU A 321 -0.45 -5.87 -0.65
C LEU A 321 0.88 -5.11 -0.75
N ALA A 322 0.85 -3.77 -0.66
CA ALA A 322 2.06 -2.96 -0.64
C ALA A 322 2.93 -3.26 0.60
N LEU A 323 2.30 -3.51 1.75
CA LEU A 323 3.01 -3.93 2.96
C LEU A 323 3.65 -5.30 2.79
N LEU A 324 2.93 -6.28 2.23
CA LEU A 324 3.48 -7.59 1.90
C LEU A 324 4.65 -7.51 0.91
N ASP A 325 4.55 -6.68 -0.14
CA ASP A 325 5.68 -6.42 -1.06
C ASP A 325 6.90 -5.94 -0.28
N ARG A 326 6.70 -4.97 0.62
CA ARG A 326 7.79 -4.40 1.40
C ARG A 326 8.41 -5.42 2.34
N ILE A 327 7.61 -6.21 3.06
CA ILE A 327 8.09 -7.22 4.02
C ILE A 327 8.82 -8.36 3.28
N VAL A 328 8.22 -8.92 2.22
CA VAL A 328 8.84 -9.99 1.44
C VAL A 328 10.16 -9.53 0.79
N SER A 329 10.29 -8.23 0.47
CA SER A 329 11.55 -7.70 -0.07
C SER A 329 12.74 -7.74 0.91
N VAL A 330 12.47 -7.83 2.22
CA VAL A 330 13.50 -7.84 3.28
C VAL A 330 13.57 -9.16 4.05
N ASP A 331 12.58 -10.03 3.87
CA ASP A 331 12.51 -11.37 4.46
C ASP A 331 13.54 -12.32 3.83
N LYS A 332 14.74 -12.34 4.41
CA LYS A 332 15.83 -13.23 3.99
C LYS A 332 15.55 -14.70 4.31
N GLN A 333 14.74 -14.98 5.34
CA GLN A 333 14.43 -16.33 5.79
C GLN A 333 13.23 -16.95 5.05
N GLN A 334 12.55 -16.16 4.21
CA GLN A 334 11.37 -16.55 3.43
C GLN A 334 10.22 -17.08 4.30
N GLN A 335 10.14 -16.68 5.58
CA GLN A 335 9.08 -17.11 6.50
C GLN A 335 7.70 -16.64 6.04
N TRP A 336 7.61 -15.41 5.52
CA TRP A 336 6.36 -14.85 5.00
C TRP A 336 5.92 -15.58 3.73
N LEU A 337 6.86 -15.87 2.82
CA LEU A 337 6.56 -16.63 1.61
C LEU A 337 6.04 -18.04 1.95
N LEU A 338 6.70 -18.73 2.88
CA LEU A 338 6.29 -20.05 3.34
C LEU A 338 4.88 -20.02 3.96
N TYR A 339 4.60 -19.03 4.80
CA TYR A 339 3.27 -18.86 5.39
C TYR A 339 2.19 -18.59 4.33
N LEU A 340 2.46 -17.68 3.39
CA LEU A 340 1.56 -17.31 2.30
C LEU A 340 1.21 -18.51 1.41
N SER A 341 2.19 -19.34 1.07
CA SER A 341 1.96 -20.54 0.26
C SER A 341 1.22 -21.61 1.06
N ASN A 342 1.72 -21.99 2.24
CA ASN A 342 1.16 -23.08 3.04
C ASN A 342 -0.26 -22.80 3.54
N SER A 343 -0.57 -21.54 3.82
CA SER A 343 -1.92 -21.12 4.27
C SER A 343 -2.88 -20.84 3.10
N GLY A 344 -2.42 -20.98 1.84
CA GLY A 344 -3.24 -20.83 0.64
C GLY A 344 -3.51 -19.38 0.20
N TYR A 345 -3.03 -18.36 0.92
CA TYR A 345 -3.23 -16.96 0.55
C TYR A 345 -2.62 -16.62 -0.82
N LEU A 346 -1.45 -17.16 -1.14
CA LEU A 346 -0.83 -16.94 -2.45
C LEU A 346 -1.73 -17.43 -3.59
N LYS A 347 -2.34 -18.61 -3.41
CA LYS A 347 -3.27 -19.18 -4.37
C LYS A 347 -4.55 -18.36 -4.49
N VAL A 348 -5.13 -17.91 -3.38
CA VAL A 348 -6.31 -17.02 -3.37
C VAL A 348 -6.02 -15.73 -4.14
N LEU A 349 -4.86 -15.11 -3.92
CA LEU A 349 -4.45 -13.90 -4.65
C LEU A 349 -4.34 -14.16 -6.15
N VAL A 350 -3.73 -15.28 -6.56
CA VAL A 350 -3.62 -15.68 -7.96
C VAL A 350 -5.00 -15.96 -8.59
N ASP A 351 -5.85 -16.73 -7.90
CA ASP A 351 -7.18 -17.09 -8.39
C ASP A 351 -8.08 -15.85 -8.55
N SER A 352 -7.93 -14.85 -7.68
CA SER A 352 -8.67 -13.58 -7.75
C SER A 352 -8.32 -12.69 -8.94
N LEU A 353 -7.28 -13.02 -9.74
CA LEU A 353 -6.99 -12.32 -11.00
C LEU A 353 -8.15 -12.47 -12.02
N ALA A 354 -8.92 -13.55 -11.93
CA ALA A 354 -10.10 -13.73 -12.77
C ALA A 354 -11.20 -12.70 -12.46
N ASP A 355 -11.38 -12.34 -11.19
CA ASP A 355 -12.34 -11.32 -10.77
C ASP A 355 -11.84 -9.91 -11.15
N ASP A 356 -10.52 -9.69 -11.07
CA ASP A 356 -9.90 -8.44 -11.53
C ASP A 356 -10.14 -8.25 -13.04
N ASP A 357 -10.01 -9.28 -13.87
CA ASP A 357 -10.15 -9.20 -15.33
C ASP A 357 -11.45 -8.50 -15.76
N LEU A 358 -12.59 -8.95 -15.23
CA LEU A 358 -13.90 -8.35 -15.51
C LEU A 358 -13.95 -6.87 -15.12
N THR A 359 -13.37 -6.54 -13.98
CA THR A 359 -13.34 -5.17 -13.48
C THR A 359 -12.41 -4.28 -14.31
N LEU A 360 -11.25 -4.79 -14.70
CA LEU A 360 -10.24 -4.08 -15.50
C LEU A 360 -10.72 -3.81 -16.93
N GLN A 361 -11.48 -4.72 -17.54
CA GLN A 361 -12.10 -4.48 -18.84
C GLN A 361 -12.98 -3.22 -18.83
N SER A 362 -13.76 -2.99 -17.76
CA SER A 362 -14.59 -1.79 -17.62
C SER A 362 -13.75 -0.50 -17.56
N LEU A 363 -12.49 -0.59 -17.11
CA LEU A 363 -11.54 0.50 -17.02
C LEU A 363 -10.86 0.83 -18.34
N LEU A 364 -11.14 0.14 -19.45
CA LEU A 364 -10.60 0.50 -20.77
C LEU A 364 -11.57 1.35 -21.59
N THR A 365 -12.78 1.58 -21.08
CA THR A 365 -13.77 2.45 -21.70
C THR A 365 -13.33 3.92 -21.70
N PRO A 366 -13.79 4.76 -22.65
CA PRO A 366 -13.45 6.19 -22.69
C PRO A 366 -13.80 6.95 -21.40
N GLN A 367 -14.88 6.54 -20.71
CA GLN A 367 -15.30 7.09 -19.43
C GLN A 367 -15.27 6.00 -18.35
N PRO A 368 -14.11 5.79 -17.68
CA PRO A 368 -14.01 4.74 -16.69
C PRO A 368 -14.76 5.07 -15.39
N PRO A 369 -15.14 4.05 -14.61
CA PRO A 369 -15.44 4.22 -13.19
C PRO A 369 -14.16 4.63 -12.41
N LEU A 370 -14.28 4.74 -11.08
CA LEU A 370 -13.14 5.07 -10.21
C LEU A 370 -11.99 4.06 -10.38
N LEU A 371 -10.75 4.56 -10.53
CA LEU A 371 -9.54 3.76 -10.78
C LEU A 371 -9.05 2.92 -9.58
N LYS A 372 -9.86 2.76 -8.53
CA LYS A 372 -9.47 1.99 -7.32
C LYS A 372 -9.09 0.54 -7.65
N ALA A 373 -9.83 -0.07 -8.57
CA ALA A 373 -9.55 -1.43 -9.03
C ALA A 373 -8.20 -1.52 -9.77
N LEU A 374 -7.85 -0.50 -10.57
CA LEU A 374 -6.55 -0.43 -11.23
C LEU A 374 -5.41 -0.39 -10.21
N TYR A 375 -5.47 0.48 -9.21
CA TYR A 375 -4.43 0.59 -8.18
C TYR A 375 -4.32 -0.67 -7.31
N THR A 376 -5.45 -1.36 -7.10
CA THR A 376 -5.47 -2.66 -6.39
C THR A 376 -4.77 -3.73 -7.23
N TYR A 377 -5.06 -3.80 -8.53
CA TYR A 377 -4.38 -4.70 -9.47
C TYR A 377 -2.88 -4.40 -9.56
N GLU A 378 -2.49 -3.13 -9.70
CA GLU A 378 -1.07 -2.73 -9.73
C GLU A 378 -0.33 -3.20 -8.47
N SER A 379 -0.94 -3.00 -7.29
CA SER A 379 -0.37 -3.46 -6.02
C SER A 379 -0.27 -4.98 -5.93
N LYS A 380 -1.27 -5.70 -6.45
CA LYS A 380 -1.28 -7.17 -6.53
C LYS A 380 -0.16 -7.66 -7.45
N MET A 381 -0.05 -7.11 -8.65
CA MET A 381 0.98 -7.49 -9.62
C MET A 381 2.39 -7.12 -9.15
N ALA A 382 2.56 -5.98 -8.47
CA ALA A 382 3.82 -5.60 -7.85
C ALA A 382 4.24 -6.62 -6.78
N PHE A 383 3.30 -7.03 -5.92
CA PHE A 383 3.54 -8.06 -4.90
C PHE A 383 3.85 -9.44 -5.52
N LEU A 384 3.10 -9.89 -6.52
CA LEU A 384 3.39 -11.16 -7.20
C LEU A 384 4.76 -11.11 -7.89
N THR A 385 5.11 -9.97 -8.50
CA THR A 385 6.43 -9.75 -9.11
C THR A 385 7.53 -9.78 -8.06
N ARG A 386 7.28 -9.27 -6.86
CA ARG A 386 8.21 -9.37 -5.73
C ARG A 386 8.47 -10.80 -5.31
N VAL A 387 7.42 -11.59 -5.16
CA VAL A 387 7.53 -13.02 -4.84
C VAL A 387 8.33 -13.73 -5.92
N ALA A 388 8.09 -13.43 -7.20
CA ALA A 388 8.81 -14.01 -8.32
C ALA A 388 10.31 -13.69 -8.35
N LYS A 389 10.82 -12.68 -7.61
CA LYS A 389 12.26 -12.37 -7.56
C LYS A 389 13.09 -13.42 -6.83
N SER A 390 12.48 -14.26 -5.98
CA SER A 390 13.17 -15.41 -5.39
C SER A 390 12.90 -16.68 -6.22
N GLN A 391 13.87 -17.58 -6.28
CA GLN A 391 13.70 -18.85 -6.99
C GLN A 391 12.53 -19.65 -6.41
N GLN A 392 12.44 -19.74 -5.09
CA GLN A 392 11.32 -20.43 -4.42
C GLN A 392 9.97 -19.76 -4.71
N GLY A 393 9.90 -18.42 -4.68
CA GLY A 393 8.66 -17.70 -4.94
C GLY A 393 8.19 -17.86 -6.39
N ALA A 394 9.10 -17.83 -7.36
CA ALA A 394 8.77 -18.12 -8.76
C ALA A 394 8.18 -19.53 -8.94
N LEU A 395 8.77 -20.53 -8.26
CA LEU A 395 8.25 -21.91 -8.27
C LEU A 395 6.84 -22.01 -7.67
N GLU A 396 6.61 -21.37 -6.52
CA GLU A 396 5.31 -21.37 -5.85
C GLU A 396 4.23 -20.64 -6.67
N LEU A 397 4.60 -19.58 -7.40
CA LEU A 397 3.71 -18.88 -8.33
C LEU A 397 3.34 -19.74 -9.55
N LEU A 398 4.31 -20.43 -10.14
CA LEU A 398 4.06 -21.38 -11.23
C LEU A 398 3.15 -22.53 -10.79
N ARG A 399 3.36 -23.07 -9.58
CA ARG A 399 2.49 -24.09 -8.96
C ARG A 399 1.09 -23.58 -8.67
N SER A 400 0.97 -22.31 -8.27
CA SER A 400 -0.31 -21.64 -8.06
C SER A 400 -1.04 -21.32 -9.37
N GLY A 401 -0.39 -21.51 -10.53
CA GLY A 401 -1.00 -21.33 -11.85
C GLY A 401 -1.11 -19.87 -12.29
N VAL A 402 -0.22 -18.97 -11.80
CA VAL A 402 -0.34 -17.53 -12.11
C VAL A 402 -0.35 -17.24 -13.60
N ILE A 403 0.52 -17.89 -14.38
CA ILE A 403 0.59 -17.68 -15.83
C ILE A 403 -0.66 -18.20 -16.53
N VAL A 404 -1.22 -19.32 -16.04
CA VAL A 404 -2.48 -19.87 -16.56
C VAL A 404 -3.64 -18.92 -16.30
N ARG A 405 -3.69 -18.28 -15.13
CA ARG A 405 -4.69 -17.25 -14.84
C ARG A 405 -4.54 -16.03 -15.75
N LEU A 406 -3.32 -15.54 -15.97
CA LEU A 406 -3.07 -14.44 -16.90
C LEU A 406 -3.51 -14.79 -18.33
N ALA A 407 -3.27 -16.02 -18.79
CA ALA A 407 -3.68 -16.48 -20.12
C ALA A 407 -5.21 -16.55 -20.33
N GLN A 408 -5.98 -16.56 -19.24
CA GLN A 408 -7.45 -16.58 -19.28
C GLN A 408 -8.05 -15.17 -19.30
N CYS A 409 -7.28 -14.14 -18.89
CA CYS A 409 -7.76 -12.77 -18.78
C CYS A 409 -7.97 -12.13 -20.16
N GLN A 410 -9.19 -11.69 -20.44
CA GLN A 410 -9.55 -11.10 -21.73
C GLN A 410 -9.13 -9.63 -21.85
N VAL A 411 -8.83 -8.95 -20.73
CA VAL A 411 -8.40 -7.55 -20.73
C VAL A 411 -7.15 -7.32 -21.58
N TYR A 412 -6.29 -8.32 -21.73
CA TYR A 412 -5.08 -8.23 -22.56
C TYR A 412 -5.35 -8.17 -24.05
N ASP A 413 -6.55 -8.56 -24.52
CA ASP A 413 -6.94 -8.46 -25.94
C ASP A 413 -7.74 -7.19 -26.26
N MET A 414 -8.05 -6.38 -25.25
CA MET A 414 -8.85 -5.17 -25.36
C MET A 414 -8.00 -3.93 -25.68
N ARG A 415 -6.98 -4.07 -26.55
CA ARG A 415 -6.08 -2.96 -26.93
C ARG A 415 -6.91 -1.81 -27.54
N PRO A 416 -6.89 -0.60 -26.97
CA PRO A 416 -7.64 0.53 -27.54
C PRO A 416 -7.11 0.92 -28.92
N GLU A 417 -8.01 1.28 -29.84
CA GLU A 417 -7.64 1.79 -31.15
C GLU A 417 -6.92 3.14 -31.02
N THR A 418 -5.77 3.29 -31.68
CA THR A 418 -5.05 4.56 -31.74
C THR A 418 -5.71 5.47 -32.76
N ASP A 419 -6.65 6.32 -32.31
CA ASP A 419 -7.27 7.35 -33.16
C ASP A 419 -6.22 8.37 -33.62
N HIS A 420 -5.65 8.16 -34.81
CA HIS A 420 -4.79 9.14 -35.48
C HIS A 420 -5.56 10.36 -36.02
N GLN A 421 -6.90 10.35 -35.95
CA GLN A 421 -7.78 11.40 -36.50
C GLN A 421 -8.31 12.41 -35.46
N GLY A 422 -7.99 12.25 -34.18
CA GLY A 422 -8.41 13.15 -33.09
C GLY A 422 -7.71 14.52 -33.04
N MET A 423 -6.92 14.89 -34.05
CA MET A 423 -6.23 16.20 -34.12
C MET A 423 -7.21 17.37 -34.31
N TYR A 424 -8.50 17.09 -34.53
CA TYR A 424 -9.57 18.09 -34.60
C TYR A 424 -10.68 17.77 -33.60
N GLY A 425 -10.49 18.25 -32.37
CA GLY A 425 -11.60 18.64 -31.50
C GLY A 425 -12.07 17.59 -30.50
N MET A 426 -11.31 17.37 -29.43
CA MET A 426 -11.88 17.09 -28.11
C MET A 426 -11.04 17.83 -27.06
N ARG A 427 -11.74 18.47 -26.09
CA ARG A 427 -11.12 19.10 -24.92
C ARG A 427 -10.05 18.19 -24.34
N ASP A 428 -8.92 18.76 -23.94
CA ASP A 428 -7.92 18.04 -23.14
C ASP A 428 -8.64 17.19 -22.10
N PRO A 429 -8.41 15.86 -22.07
CA PRO A 429 -8.97 15.04 -21.00
C PRO A 429 -8.53 15.69 -19.67
N PRO A 430 -9.39 15.67 -18.64
CA PRO A 430 -9.00 16.21 -17.35
C PRO A 430 -7.67 15.56 -16.96
N VAL A 431 -6.65 16.38 -16.64
CA VAL A 431 -5.25 16.02 -16.34
C VAL A 431 -5.10 14.84 -15.36
N PHE A 432 -6.17 14.51 -14.65
CA PHE A 432 -6.23 13.49 -13.60
C PHE A 432 -6.61 12.07 -14.07
N ILE A 433 -7.16 11.87 -15.28
CA ILE A 433 -7.56 10.53 -15.76
C ILE A 433 -6.66 10.11 -16.94
N PRO A 434 -5.83 9.05 -16.78
CA PRO A 434 -4.99 8.57 -17.87
C PRO A 434 -5.80 8.13 -19.09
N ALA A 435 -5.23 8.31 -20.28
CA ALA A 435 -5.86 7.92 -21.53
C ALA A 435 -6.14 6.40 -21.56
N PRO A 436 -7.14 5.90 -22.34
CA PRO A 436 -7.41 4.46 -22.43
C PRO A 436 -6.17 3.61 -22.72
N VAL A 437 -5.29 4.09 -23.62
CA VAL A 437 -4.04 3.39 -23.98
C VAL A 437 -3.04 3.36 -22.81
N GLU A 438 -2.99 4.42 -21.99
CA GLU A 438 -2.14 4.46 -20.79
C GLU A 438 -2.66 3.48 -19.73
N ARG A 439 -3.97 3.44 -19.49
CA ARG A 439 -4.61 2.46 -18.60
C ARG A 439 -4.37 1.03 -19.05
N TYR A 440 -4.48 0.77 -20.37
CA TYR A 440 -4.14 -0.53 -20.94
C TYR A 440 -2.69 -0.93 -20.65
N ARG A 441 -1.74 0.00 -20.77
CA ARG A 441 -0.33 -0.25 -20.41
C ARG A 441 -0.12 -0.50 -18.93
N GLN A 442 -0.82 0.23 -18.06
CA GLN A 442 -0.83 -0.02 -16.61
C GLN A 442 -1.34 -1.42 -16.26
N ILE A 443 -2.14 -2.03 -17.14
CA ILE A 443 -2.63 -3.41 -16.97
C ILE A 443 -1.65 -4.43 -17.56
N LEU A 444 -1.21 -4.22 -18.79
CA LEU A 444 -0.37 -5.18 -19.53
C LEU A 444 1.06 -5.25 -19.01
N LEU A 445 1.72 -4.11 -18.76
CA LEU A 445 3.14 -4.09 -18.42
C LEU A 445 3.46 -4.85 -17.12
N PRO A 446 2.67 -4.75 -16.03
CA PRO A 446 2.92 -5.56 -14.84
C PRO A 446 2.83 -7.08 -15.08
N ALA A 447 1.96 -7.53 -15.99
CA ALA A 447 1.86 -8.94 -16.36
C ALA A 447 3.10 -9.41 -17.14
N LEU A 448 3.55 -8.60 -18.10
CA LEU A 448 4.79 -8.88 -18.84
C LEU A 448 6.02 -8.87 -17.92
N GLN A 449 6.11 -7.91 -17.00
CA GLN A 449 7.18 -7.82 -16.02
C GLN A 449 7.21 -9.06 -15.12
N LEU A 450 6.05 -9.52 -14.64
CA LEU A 450 5.95 -10.74 -13.86
C LEU A 450 6.47 -11.96 -14.64
N CYS A 451 6.06 -12.12 -15.91
CA CYS A 451 6.57 -13.18 -16.78
C CYS A 451 8.10 -13.13 -16.95
N GLN A 452 8.65 -11.93 -17.19
CA GLN A 452 10.09 -11.75 -17.36
C GLN A 452 10.87 -12.09 -16.09
N VAL A 453 10.36 -11.71 -14.91
CA VAL A 453 10.97 -12.04 -13.62
C VAL A 453 10.89 -13.55 -13.36
N ILE A 454 9.75 -14.19 -13.60
CA ILE A 454 9.59 -15.64 -13.45
C ILE A 454 10.61 -16.39 -14.33
N LEU A 455 10.76 -16.02 -15.61
CA LEU A 455 11.74 -16.64 -16.49
C LEU A 455 13.18 -16.45 -16.00
N THR A 456 13.49 -15.29 -15.42
CA THR A 456 14.84 -14.98 -14.94
C THR A 456 15.17 -15.70 -13.64
N SER A 457 14.21 -15.84 -12.72
CA SER A 457 14.41 -16.46 -11.41
C SER A 457 14.32 -18.00 -11.43
N SER A 458 13.72 -18.59 -12.47
CA SER A 458 13.42 -20.03 -12.55
C SER A 458 14.52 -20.85 -13.22
N MET A 459 15.80 -20.68 -12.88
CA MET A 459 16.89 -21.40 -13.58
C MET A 459 16.72 -22.93 -13.61
N ALA A 460 16.28 -23.55 -12.51
CA ALA A 460 16.14 -25.00 -12.41
C ALA A 460 14.87 -25.57 -13.11
N GLN A 461 13.84 -24.74 -13.31
CA GLN A 461 12.58 -25.14 -13.96
C GLN A 461 12.27 -24.21 -15.14
N HIS A 462 13.33 -23.73 -15.80
CA HIS A 462 13.22 -22.71 -16.83
C HIS A 462 12.34 -23.19 -17.98
N LEU A 463 12.45 -24.47 -18.33
CA LEU A 463 11.65 -25.10 -19.37
C LEU A 463 10.15 -25.03 -19.09
N GLN A 464 9.74 -25.39 -17.88
CA GLN A 464 8.34 -25.32 -17.43
C GLN A 464 7.83 -23.87 -17.42
N ALA A 465 8.63 -22.95 -16.90
CA ALA A 465 8.31 -21.52 -16.90
C ALA A 465 8.15 -20.98 -18.32
N ALA A 466 9.08 -21.31 -19.22
CA ALA A 466 9.05 -20.93 -20.63
C ALA A 466 7.82 -21.48 -21.34
N GLY A 467 7.45 -22.75 -21.10
CA GLY A 467 6.24 -23.37 -21.63
C GLY A 467 4.97 -22.63 -21.24
N GLN A 468 4.80 -22.36 -19.95
CA GLN A 468 3.62 -21.63 -19.46
C GLN A 468 3.57 -20.20 -20.02
N VAL A 469 4.70 -19.48 -20.04
CA VAL A 469 4.76 -18.11 -20.55
C VAL A 469 4.49 -18.06 -22.06
N LEU A 470 4.99 -19.04 -22.84
CA LEU A 470 4.64 -19.16 -24.25
C LEU A 470 3.14 -19.39 -24.44
N GLN A 471 2.51 -20.22 -23.59
CA GLN A 471 1.07 -20.44 -23.65
C GLN A 471 0.29 -19.13 -23.42
N PHE A 472 0.73 -18.30 -22.48
CA PHE A 472 0.17 -16.95 -22.28
C PHE A 472 0.30 -16.09 -23.54
N LEU A 473 1.50 -15.99 -24.13
CA LEU A 473 1.70 -15.20 -25.37
C LEU A 473 0.87 -15.71 -26.54
N ILE A 474 0.68 -17.02 -26.64
CA ILE A 474 -0.07 -17.66 -27.73
C ILE A 474 -1.58 -17.46 -27.54
N SER A 475 -2.06 -17.49 -26.29
CA SER A 475 -3.47 -17.20 -25.96
C SER A 475 -3.88 -15.79 -26.40
N HIS A 476 -2.95 -14.82 -26.37
CA HIS A 476 -3.16 -13.44 -26.80
C HIS A 476 -2.44 -13.09 -28.11
N SER A 477 -2.26 -14.08 -29.01
CA SER A 477 -1.30 -13.97 -30.12
C SER A 477 -1.57 -12.83 -31.11
N ASP A 478 -2.83 -12.44 -31.31
CA ASP A 478 -3.18 -11.33 -32.21
C ASP A 478 -2.73 -9.99 -31.63
N THR A 479 -2.95 -9.78 -30.34
CA THR A 479 -2.51 -8.58 -29.62
C THR A 479 -1.00 -8.49 -29.55
N ILE A 480 -0.33 -9.62 -29.24
CA ILE A 480 1.14 -9.69 -29.23
C ILE A 480 1.71 -9.37 -30.62
N GLN A 481 1.14 -9.93 -31.69
CA GLN A 481 1.56 -9.61 -33.06
C GLN A 481 1.29 -8.14 -33.42
N ALA A 482 0.19 -7.56 -32.96
CA ALA A 482 -0.11 -6.14 -33.19
C ALA A 482 0.93 -5.23 -32.53
N ILE A 483 1.34 -5.54 -31.30
CA ILE A 483 2.41 -4.82 -30.59
C ILE A 483 3.73 -4.96 -31.35
N LEU A 484 4.13 -6.19 -31.70
CA LEU A 484 5.40 -6.47 -32.38
C LEU A 484 5.49 -5.84 -33.79
N ARG A 485 4.37 -5.48 -34.43
CA ARG A 485 4.39 -4.69 -35.68
C ARG A 485 4.84 -3.24 -35.48
N CYS A 486 4.68 -2.70 -34.26
CA CYS A 486 5.09 -1.34 -33.88
C CYS A 486 4.56 -0.28 -34.88
N GLN A 487 3.28 0.06 -34.80
CA GLN A 487 2.71 1.06 -35.72
C GLN A 487 3.15 2.49 -35.37
N ASP A 488 3.28 2.79 -34.07
CA ASP A 488 3.77 4.04 -33.52
C ASP A 488 5.12 3.89 -32.80
N VAL A 489 5.85 5.00 -32.64
CA VAL A 489 7.11 5.08 -31.86
C VAL A 489 6.89 6.05 -30.70
N SER A 490 6.15 5.60 -29.70
CA SER A 490 5.96 6.27 -28.40
C SER A 490 6.75 5.57 -27.30
N VAL A 491 7.09 6.26 -26.19
CA VAL A 491 7.76 5.65 -25.02
C VAL A 491 7.04 4.37 -24.58
N GLY A 492 5.71 4.44 -24.45
CA GLY A 492 4.89 3.30 -24.05
C GLY A 492 4.92 2.15 -25.05
N SER A 493 4.87 2.42 -26.36
CA SER A 493 5.01 1.37 -27.38
C SER A 493 6.39 0.69 -27.34
N LEU A 494 7.45 1.44 -27.05
CA LEU A 494 8.81 0.90 -26.94
C LEU A 494 8.98 0.05 -25.67
N GLN A 495 8.36 0.45 -24.56
CA GLN A 495 8.35 -0.36 -23.33
C GLN A 495 7.59 -1.68 -23.52
N GLU A 496 6.46 -1.67 -24.23
CA GLU A 496 5.74 -2.89 -24.62
C GLU A 496 6.63 -3.80 -25.47
N LEU A 497 7.30 -3.24 -26.48
CA LEU A 497 8.20 -3.98 -27.37
C LEU A 497 9.39 -4.58 -26.61
N ALA A 498 10.08 -3.78 -25.79
CA ALA A 498 11.24 -4.22 -25.01
C ALA A 498 10.88 -5.38 -24.06
N SER A 499 9.71 -5.28 -23.42
CA SER A 499 9.21 -6.33 -22.54
C SER A 499 8.93 -7.61 -23.33
N LEU A 500 8.25 -7.52 -24.48
CA LEU A 500 7.90 -8.68 -25.30
C LEU A 500 9.13 -9.33 -25.96
N THR A 501 10.04 -8.56 -26.55
CA THR A 501 11.28 -9.10 -27.14
C THR A 501 12.15 -9.75 -26.06
N GLY A 502 12.22 -9.14 -24.88
CA GLY A 502 12.89 -9.70 -23.71
C GLY A 502 12.29 -11.01 -23.20
N ILE A 503 10.96 -11.16 -23.23
CA ILE A 503 10.28 -12.41 -22.88
C ILE A 503 10.49 -13.47 -23.96
N ILE A 504 10.26 -13.13 -25.23
CA ILE A 504 10.37 -14.06 -26.36
C ILE A 504 11.80 -14.61 -26.48
N SER A 505 12.82 -13.76 -26.30
CA SER A 505 14.22 -14.20 -26.35
C SER A 505 14.58 -15.21 -25.25
N LYS A 506 13.94 -15.13 -24.08
CA LYS A 506 14.15 -16.07 -22.97
C LYS A 506 13.26 -17.30 -23.07
N ALA A 507 12.01 -17.16 -23.51
CA ALA A 507 11.04 -18.25 -23.51
C ALA A 507 11.08 -19.11 -24.78
N ALA A 508 11.33 -18.51 -25.96
CA ALA A 508 11.31 -19.21 -27.25
C ALA A 508 12.66 -19.84 -27.62
N LEU A 509 13.32 -20.51 -26.66
CA LEU A 509 14.59 -21.20 -26.91
C LEU A 509 14.38 -22.48 -27.73
N PRO A 510 15.35 -22.87 -28.59
CA PRO A 510 15.30 -24.14 -29.30
C PRO A 510 15.18 -25.32 -28.32
N GLY A 511 14.24 -26.23 -28.55
CA GLY A 511 14.02 -27.42 -27.71
C GLY A 511 12.95 -27.27 -26.63
N VAL A 512 12.49 -26.05 -26.30
CA VAL A 512 11.50 -25.83 -25.24
C VAL A 512 10.22 -26.65 -25.44
N LEU A 513 9.65 -26.62 -26.64
CA LEU A 513 8.45 -27.40 -26.99
C LEU A 513 8.71 -28.90 -27.19
N SER A 514 9.96 -29.31 -27.38
CA SER A 514 10.31 -30.71 -27.59
C SER A 514 10.49 -31.45 -26.25
N GLU A 515 10.82 -30.72 -25.18
CA GLU A 515 11.05 -31.25 -23.84
C GLU A 515 9.85 -31.04 -22.89
N LEU A 516 8.88 -30.20 -23.25
CA LEU A 516 7.63 -29.95 -22.49
C LEU A 516 6.56 -31.07 -22.59
N ASP A 517 6.95 -32.21 -23.18
CA ASP A 517 6.41 -33.55 -22.94
C ASP A 517 5.56 -34.23 -24.04
N VAL A 518 5.60 -35.56 -23.95
CA VAL A 518 5.38 -36.65 -24.90
C VAL A 518 3.93 -36.89 -25.35
N ASP A 519 2.95 -36.09 -24.88
CA ASP A 519 1.51 -36.39 -25.03
C ASP A 519 0.70 -35.37 -25.86
N VAL A 520 1.35 -34.36 -26.46
CA VAL A 520 0.65 -33.36 -27.30
C VAL A 520 0.51 -33.88 -28.74
N ASN A 521 -0.72 -33.85 -29.29
CA ASN A 521 -0.99 -34.23 -30.67
C ASN A 521 -0.06 -33.44 -31.65
N GLU A 522 0.54 -34.12 -32.62
CA GLU A 522 1.50 -33.52 -33.58
C GLU A 522 0.93 -32.26 -34.25
N GLY A 523 -0.38 -32.23 -34.53
CA GLY A 523 -1.07 -31.08 -35.11
C GLY A 523 -1.06 -29.83 -34.21
N THR A 524 -1.35 -30.00 -32.91
CA THR A 524 -1.31 -28.89 -31.94
C THR A 524 0.11 -28.40 -31.69
N GLN A 525 1.11 -29.29 -31.74
CA GLN A 525 2.51 -28.92 -31.61
C GLN A 525 2.98 -28.07 -32.81
N MET A 526 2.55 -28.43 -34.02
CA MET A 526 2.88 -27.69 -35.24
C MET A 526 2.26 -26.29 -35.25
N GLU A 527 1.04 -26.13 -34.75
CA GLU A 527 0.39 -24.82 -34.58
C GLU A 527 1.14 -23.93 -33.58
N LEU A 528 1.48 -24.48 -32.41
CA LEU A 528 2.25 -23.81 -31.37
C LEU A 528 3.61 -23.33 -31.90
N GLN A 529 4.32 -24.20 -32.62
CA GLN A 529 5.58 -23.87 -33.27
C GLN A 529 5.41 -22.79 -34.36
N GLY A 530 4.28 -22.81 -35.07
CA GLY A 530 3.92 -21.77 -36.05
C GLY A 530 3.71 -20.39 -35.42
N HIS A 531 3.10 -20.30 -34.25
CA HIS A 531 2.99 -19.04 -33.50
C HIS A 531 4.36 -18.54 -33.03
N ILE A 532 5.18 -19.41 -32.43
CA ILE A 532 6.53 -19.05 -31.96
C ILE A 532 7.40 -18.56 -33.13
N GLY A 533 7.40 -19.27 -34.26
CA GLY A 533 8.15 -18.88 -35.44
C GLY A 533 7.66 -17.56 -36.05
N ARG A 534 6.40 -17.17 -35.86
CA ARG A 534 5.89 -15.83 -36.23
C ARG A 534 6.45 -14.76 -35.29
N PHE A 535 6.37 -14.98 -33.98
CA PHE A 535 6.92 -14.04 -32.98
C PHE A 535 8.42 -13.80 -33.20
N GLN A 536 9.22 -14.85 -33.33
CA GLN A 536 10.66 -14.76 -33.58
C GLN A 536 10.98 -13.97 -34.86
N ARG A 537 10.25 -14.20 -35.95
CA ARG A 537 10.44 -13.44 -37.21
C ARG A 537 10.10 -11.96 -37.04
N GLN A 538 9.05 -11.63 -36.30
CA GLN A 538 8.70 -10.24 -36.03
C GLN A 538 9.76 -9.56 -35.15
N CYS A 539 10.26 -10.22 -34.11
CA CYS A 539 11.37 -9.72 -33.29
C CYS A 539 12.64 -9.47 -34.13
N LEU A 540 13.01 -10.40 -35.02
CA LEU A 540 14.12 -10.21 -35.95
C LEU A 540 13.88 -9.03 -36.92
N GLY A 541 12.63 -8.81 -37.33
CA GLY A 541 12.23 -7.63 -38.10
C GLY A 541 12.48 -6.31 -37.35
N LEU A 542 12.28 -6.29 -36.03
CA LEU A 542 12.53 -5.12 -35.19
C LEU A 542 14.02 -4.76 -35.11
N LEU A 543 14.93 -5.73 -35.15
CA LEU A 543 16.38 -5.46 -35.22
C LEU A 543 16.74 -4.65 -36.46
N SER A 544 16.13 -4.94 -37.61
CA SER A 544 16.32 -4.11 -38.82
C SER A 544 15.76 -2.70 -38.66
N ARG A 545 14.75 -2.54 -37.78
CA ARG A 545 14.08 -1.27 -37.52
C ARG A 545 14.88 -0.38 -36.58
N PHE A 546 15.44 -0.95 -35.52
CA PHE A 546 16.03 -0.23 -34.38
C PHE A 546 17.53 -0.49 -34.16
N GLY A 547 18.10 -1.59 -34.68
CA GLY A 547 19.48 -2.04 -34.39
C GLY A 547 20.62 -1.27 -35.09
N GLY A 548 20.37 -0.09 -35.66
CA GLY A 548 21.37 0.71 -36.38
C GLY A 548 21.71 2.04 -35.70
N SER A 549 23.00 2.32 -35.48
CA SER A 549 23.52 3.59 -34.93
C SER A 549 22.99 4.83 -35.66
N ASP A 550 22.83 4.73 -36.98
CA ASP A 550 22.40 5.85 -37.82
C ASP A 550 20.90 6.17 -37.67
N ARG A 551 20.07 5.20 -37.31
CA ARG A 551 18.64 5.43 -37.04
C ARG A 551 18.41 6.06 -35.68
N LEU A 552 19.19 5.65 -34.68
CA LEU A 552 19.23 6.32 -33.37
C LEU A 552 19.62 7.80 -33.53
N ARG A 553 20.55 8.11 -34.45
CA ARG A 553 20.90 9.50 -34.82
C ARG A 553 19.78 10.25 -35.56
N GLN A 554 19.01 9.59 -36.43
CA GLN A 554 17.85 10.22 -37.10
C GLN A 554 16.74 10.60 -36.10
N PHE A 555 16.46 9.75 -35.11
CA PHE A 555 15.56 10.11 -34.01
C PHE A 555 16.11 11.25 -33.13
N LYS A 556 17.44 11.37 -33.00
CA LYS A 556 18.09 12.51 -32.32
C LYS A 556 17.88 13.86 -33.04
N LEU A 557 17.69 13.87 -34.36
CA LEU A 557 17.54 15.08 -35.17
C LEU A 557 16.08 15.56 -35.31
N GLN A 558 15.09 14.68 -35.19
CA GLN A 558 13.66 15.05 -35.27
C GLN A 558 13.12 15.79 -34.03
N GLY A 559 13.90 15.88 -32.94
CA GLY A 559 13.48 16.43 -31.65
C GLY A 559 13.98 17.85 -31.30
N ASP A 560 14.71 18.53 -32.19
CA ASP A 560 15.54 19.72 -31.85
C ASP A 560 14.78 21.05 -31.61
N ASN A 561 13.46 21.04 -31.43
CA ASN A 561 12.69 22.24 -31.10
C ASN A 561 11.93 22.07 -29.76
N ALA A 562 12.39 22.81 -28.74
CA ALA A 562 11.82 23.14 -27.42
C ALA A 562 12.36 22.39 -26.17
N GLU A 563 12.71 23.18 -25.14
CA GLU A 563 13.53 22.87 -23.95
C GLU A 563 12.79 22.23 -22.75
N GLY A 564 13.55 21.51 -21.92
CA GLY A 564 13.25 21.20 -20.51
C GLY A 564 12.69 19.80 -20.25
N ASP A 565 11.40 19.61 -20.44
CA ASP A 565 10.66 18.40 -20.01
C ASP A 565 10.85 17.19 -20.95
N ARG A 566 11.50 17.41 -22.11
CA ARG A 566 11.80 16.36 -23.11
C ARG A 566 13.12 15.64 -22.89
N MET A 567 14.07 16.14 -22.07
CA MET A 567 15.34 15.42 -21.87
C MET A 567 15.12 14.07 -21.18
N ASN A 568 14.34 14.01 -20.09
CA ASN A 568 14.00 12.74 -19.44
C ASN A 568 13.25 11.80 -20.41
N LYS A 569 12.27 12.32 -21.16
CA LYS A 569 11.53 11.51 -22.15
C LYS A 569 12.43 11.02 -23.29
N ARG A 570 13.44 11.79 -23.69
CA ARG A 570 14.42 11.41 -24.71
C ARG A 570 15.32 10.29 -24.23
N ASP A 571 15.82 10.40 -23.00
CA ASP A 571 16.65 9.38 -22.37
C ASP A 571 15.86 8.08 -22.14
N GLU A 572 14.58 8.19 -21.76
CA GLU A 572 13.65 7.05 -21.66
C GLU A 572 13.39 6.39 -23.02
N ILE A 573 13.20 7.16 -24.10
CA ILE A 573 13.08 6.63 -25.46
C ILE A 573 14.37 5.92 -25.87
N GLU A 574 15.53 6.53 -25.62
CA GLU A 574 16.83 5.94 -25.97
C GLU A 574 17.08 4.64 -25.21
N LEU A 575 16.79 4.61 -23.90
CA LEU A 575 16.88 3.41 -23.08
C LEU A 575 15.92 2.31 -23.57
N ALA A 576 14.66 2.65 -23.83
CA ALA A 576 13.67 1.68 -24.30
C ALA A 576 14.06 1.13 -25.68
N MET A 577 14.57 1.97 -26.59
CA MET A 577 15.08 1.53 -27.89
C MET A 577 16.31 0.62 -27.79
N GLN A 578 17.18 0.85 -26.79
CA GLN A 578 18.33 -0.03 -26.55
C GLN A 578 17.94 -1.37 -25.94
N GLN A 579 16.83 -1.43 -25.21
CA GLN A 579 16.30 -2.66 -24.62
C GLN A 579 15.56 -3.55 -25.64
N VAL A 580 14.97 -2.95 -26.68
CA VAL A 580 14.34 -3.66 -27.82
C VAL A 580 15.39 -4.34 -28.67
#